data_AF-A0A538CD45-F1
#
_entry.id   AF-A0A538CD45-F1
#
_cell.length_a   1.000
_cell.length_b   1.000
_cell.length_c   1.000
_cell.angle_alpha   90.00
_cell.angle_beta   90.00
_cell.angle_gamma   90.00
#
_symmetry.space_group_name_H-M   'P 1'
#
loop_
_entity.id
_entity.type
_entity.pdbx_description
1 polymer ?
#
loop_
_entity_poly.entity_id
_entity_poly.type
_entity_poly.pdbx_seq_one_letter_code
_entity_poly.pdbx_strand_id
1 'polypeptide(L)'
;MNQVRRPEQDPGFLADVRSTVHVLVERPLLPLVSLIVWTVPVLLPPALGLVAAPIWVFAVGYPGTERLWLLRGLRRQPFTFDQAFRRTWGYFGRFFRLELFIATPVAVGAGVGWLVSRTFLGLYLGLTAVAILLDFALTFVTPALAFSTRRAKEALAMGLRMIPSEWPRAALYVLVPPLAILLVAHLVP
;
A
#
# COMPACT_ATOMS: atom_id res chain seq x y z
N MET A 1 -32.45 -24.75 6.26
CA MET A 1 -32.27 -24.00 4.99
C MET A 1 -31.15 -22.99 5.18
N ASN A 2 -29.92 -23.32 4.77
CA ASN A 2 -28.81 -22.36 4.66
C ASN A 2 -28.43 -22.31 3.19
N GLN A 3 -28.90 -21.27 2.47
CA GLN A 3 -28.38 -21.01 1.14
C GLN A 3 -26.92 -20.58 1.29
N VAL A 4 -26.02 -21.49 0.90
CA VAL A 4 -24.64 -21.15 0.57
C VAL A 4 -24.73 -20.06 -0.49
N ARG A 5 -24.44 -18.80 -0.13
CA ARG A 5 -24.32 -17.73 -1.12
C ARG A 5 -23.31 -18.24 -2.14
N ARG A 6 -23.74 -18.41 -3.39
CA ARG A 6 -22.82 -18.56 -4.51
C ARG A 6 -21.80 -17.42 -4.41
N PRO A 7 -20.51 -17.64 -4.71
CA PRO A 7 -19.60 -16.52 -4.86
C PRO A 7 -20.27 -15.57 -5.85
N GLU A 8 -20.53 -14.32 -5.44
CA GLU A 8 -20.85 -13.25 -6.38
C GLU A 8 -19.79 -13.37 -7.47
N GLN A 9 -20.22 -13.51 -8.73
CA GLN A 9 -19.31 -13.48 -9.86
C GLN A 9 -18.45 -12.24 -9.69
N ASP A 10 -17.13 -12.45 -9.59
CA ASP A 10 -16.18 -11.36 -9.55
C ASP A 10 -16.46 -10.47 -10.77
N PRO A 11 -16.95 -9.23 -10.56
CA PRO A 11 -17.35 -8.35 -11.65
C PRO A 11 -16.15 -7.96 -12.53
N GLY A 12 -14.93 -8.30 -12.07
CA GLY A 12 -13.70 -8.20 -12.81
C GLY A 12 -13.00 -6.86 -12.61
N PHE A 13 -11.72 -6.84 -12.97
CA PHE A 13 -10.83 -5.70 -12.77
C PHE A 13 -11.40 -4.35 -13.25
N LEU A 14 -12.01 -4.32 -14.44
CA LEU A 14 -12.56 -3.08 -15.01
C LEU A 14 -13.76 -2.55 -14.22
N ALA A 15 -14.60 -3.44 -13.69
CA ALA A 15 -15.73 -3.04 -12.86
C ALA A 15 -15.26 -2.48 -11.52
N ASP A 16 -14.19 -3.05 -10.95
CA ASP A 16 -13.55 -2.54 -9.74
C ASP A 16 -12.92 -1.16 -9.96
N VAL A 17 -12.21 -0.97 -11.08
CA VAL A 17 -11.64 0.33 -11.44
C VAL A 17 -12.75 1.37 -11.60
N ARG A 18 -13.82 1.06 -12.34
CA ARG A 18 -14.94 1.98 -12.53
C ARG A 18 -15.62 2.35 -11.21
N SER A 19 -15.87 1.36 -10.36
CA SER A 19 -16.46 1.56 -9.03
C SER A 19 -15.55 2.43 -8.15
N THR A 20 -14.25 2.20 -8.20
CA THR A 20 -13.26 2.98 -7.44
C THR A 20 -13.22 4.42 -7.92
N VAL A 21 -13.11 4.66 -9.23
CA VAL A 21 -13.14 6.01 -9.82
C VAL A 21 -14.39 6.78 -9.40
N HIS A 22 -15.54 6.11 -9.40
CA HIS A 22 -16.79 6.73 -8.96
C HIS A 22 -16.70 7.21 -7.50
N VAL A 23 -16.14 6.41 -6.60
CA VAL A 23 -15.92 6.79 -5.19
C VAL A 23 -14.95 7.97 -5.08
N LEU A 24 -13.89 8.01 -5.89
CA LEU A 24 -12.92 9.11 -5.87
C LEU A 24 -13.57 10.44 -6.27
N VAL A 25 -14.42 10.41 -7.31
CA VAL A 25 -15.14 11.60 -7.82
C VAL A 25 -16.20 12.08 -6.82
N GLU A 26 -16.95 11.17 -6.19
CA GLU A 26 -17.96 11.54 -5.20
C GLU A 26 -17.39 12.13 -3.91
N ARG A 27 -16.13 11.80 -3.57
CA ARG A 27 -15.52 12.15 -2.28
C ARG A 27 -14.11 12.71 -2.45
N PRO A 28 -13.93 13.87 -3.10
CA PRO A 28 -12.62 14.37 -3.53
C PRO A 28 -11.64 14.66 -2.38
N LEU A 29 -12.12 14.92 -1.17
CA LEU A 29 -11.25 15.23 -0.02
C LEU A 29 -10.36 14.05 0.41
N LEU A 30 -10.88 12.82 0.36
CA LEU A 30 -10.12 11.63 0.78
C LEU A 30 -8.95 11.29 -0.15
N PRO A 31 -9.11 11.24 -1.49
CA PRO A 31 -7.98 11.05 -2.40
C PRO A 31 -7.00 12.23 -2.38
N LEU A 32 -7.44 13.46 -2.11
CA LEU A 32 -6.51 14.58 -1.90
C LEU A 32 -5.60 14.35 -0.69
N VAL A 33 -6.15 13.82 0.42
CA VAL A 33 -5.32 13.42 1.56
C VAL A 33 -4.35 12.31 1.17
N SER A 34 -4.80 11.31 0.41
CA SER A 34 -3.92 10.23 -0.07
C SER A 34 -2.79 10.78 -0.94
N LEU A 35 -3.11 11.70 -1.85
CA LEU A 35 -2.13 12.39 -2.68
C LEU A 35 -1.11 13.14 -1.81
N ILE A 36 -1.55 13.93 -0.84
CA ILE A 36 -0.66 14.67 0.07
C ILE A 36 0.25 13.72 0.85
N VAL A 37 -0.31 12.67 1.45
CA VAL A 37 0.43 11.72 2.27
C VAL A 37 1.51 11.01 1.47
N TRP A 38 1.25 10.64 0.21
CA TRP A 38 2.18 9.88 -0.62
C TRP A 38 3.15 10.74 -1.43
N THR A 39 2.77 11.95 -1.82
CA THR A 39 3.61 12.80 -2.70
C THR A 39 4.46 13.81 -1.96
N VAL A 40 3.93 14.50 -0.94
CA VAL A 40 4.66 15.56 -0.24
C VAL A 40 5.97 15.06 0.39
N PRO A 41 6.03 13.89 1.05
CA PRO A 41 7.28 13.42 1.64
C PRO A 41 8.37 13.10 0.61
N VAL A 42 7.97 12.76 -0.61
CA VAL A 42 8.87 12.37 -1.71
C VAL A 42 9.34 13.59 -2.51
N LEU A 43 8.46 14.57 -2.71
CA LEU A 43 8.73 15.76 -3.52
C LEU A 43 9.46 16.86 -2.75
N LEU A 44 9.41 16.85 -1.41
CA LEU A 44 10.08 17.87 -0.62
C LEU A 44 11.61 17.70 -0.65
N PRO A 45 12.38 18.78 -0.88
CA PRO A 45 13.83 18.76 -0.75
C PRO A 45 14.26 18.29 0.65
N PRO A 46 15.41 17.60 0.78
CA PRO A 46 15.91 17.14 2.08
C PRO A 46 16.01 18.25 3.14
N ALA A 47 16.31 19.49 2.71
CA ALA A 47 16.37 20.66 3.58
C ALA A 47 15.04 20.99 4.30
N LEU A 48 13.90 20.56 3.75
CA LEU A 48 12.57 20.73 4.33
C LEU A 48 12.06 19.47 5.05
N GLY A 49 12.94 18.49 5.31
CA GLY A 49 12.57 17.21 5.91
C GLY A 49 11.84 17.31 7.25
N LEU A 50 12.15 18.31 8.07
CA LEU A 50 11.44 18.56 9.34
C LEU A 50 9.97 18.97 9.12
N VAL A 51 9.68 19.69 8.04
CA VAL A 51 8.30 20.05 7.66
C VAL A 51 7.54 18.82 7.18
N ALA A 52 8.22 17.88 6.53
CA ALA A 52 7.64 16.60 6.09
C ALA A 52 7.47 15.58 7.24
N ALA A 53 8.20 15.73 8.35
CA ALA A 53 8.25 14.73 9.42
C ALA A 53 6.86 14.35 9.98
N PRO A 54 5.93 15.29 10.26
CA PRO A 54 4.58 14.93 10.68
C PRO A 54 3.84 14.06 9.66
N ILE A 55 4.05 14.33 8.36
CA ILE A 55 3.43 13.56 7.27
C ILE A 55 4.04 12.16 7.20
N TRP A 56 5.37 12.04 7.33
CA TRP A 56 6.04 10.74 7.41
C TRP A 56 5.51 9.88 8.56
N VAL A 57 5.38 10.45 9.76
CA VAL A 57 4.85 9.72 10.93
C VAL A 57 3.39 9.33 10.71
N PHE A 58 2.58 10.21 10.12
CA PHE A 58 1.20 9.91 9.79
C PHE A 58 1.08 8.81 8.71
N ALA A 59 1.97 8.81 7.72
CA ALA A 59 1.99 7.88 6.60
C ALA A 59 2.16 6.43 7.06
N VAL A 60 2.83 6.16 8.18
CA VAL A 60 2.99 4.81 8.73
C VAL A 60 1.64 4.12 8.95
N GLY A 61 0.68 4.80 9.59
CA GLY A 61 -0.64 4.23 9.88
C GLY A 61 -1.64 4.37 8.72
N TYR A 62 -1.37 5.26 7.77
CA TYR A 62 -2.32 5.67 6.75
C TYR A 62 -2.77 4.54 5.80
N PRO A 63 -1.92 3.60 5.36
CA PRO A 63 -2.33 2.52 4.45
C PRO A 63 -3.54 1.70 4.91
N GLY A 64 -3.70 1.52 6.23
CA GLY A 64 -4.87 0.85 6.80
C GLY A 64 -6.13 1.71 6.72
N THR A 65 -6.00 3.00 7.00
CA THR A 65 -7.09 3.98 6.86
C THR A 65 -7.51 4.13 5.40
N GLU A 66 -6.55 4.18 4.48
CA GLU A 66 -6.76 4.33 3.05
C GLU A 66 -7.68 3.24 2.51
N ARG A 67 -7.34 1.98 2.82
CA ARG A 67 -8.15 0.82 2.48
C ARG A 67 -9.52 0.85 3.13
N LEU A 68 -9.60 1.28 4.39
CA LEU A 68 -10.87 1.33 5.11
C LEU A 68 -11.83 2.36 4.50
N TRP A 69 -11.35 3.55 4.15
CA TRP A 69 -12.23 4.58 3.59
C TRP A 69 -12.67 4.24 2.17
N LEU A 70 -11.77 3.66 1.36
CA LEU A 70 -12.12 3.14 0.03
C LEU A 70 -13.19 2.06 0.12
N LEU A 71 -12.99 1.06 1.00
CA LEU A 71 -13.97 -0.01 1.23
C LEU A 71 -15.32 0.53 1.69
N ARG A 72 -15.33 1.55 2.56
CA ARG A 72 -16.57 2.20 2.99
C ARG A 72 -17.23 3.00 1.87
N GLY A 73 -16.44 3.67 1.03
CA GLY A 73 -16.93 4.36 -0.17
C GLY A 73 -17.63 3.39 -1.12
N LEU A 74 -17.00 2.25 -1.43
CA LEU A 74 -17.59 1.19 -2.26
C LEU A 74 -18.90 0.64 -1.66
N ARG A 75 -18.98 0.57 -0.33
CA ARG A 75 -20.19 0.15 0.41
C ARG A 75 -21.20 1.28 0.65
N ARG A 76 -20.99 2.47 0.07
CA ARG A 76 -21.81 3.69 0.27
C ARG A 76 -21.98 4.09 1.74
N GLN A 77 -21.02 3.73 2.59
CA GLN A 77 -21.01 4.12 4.01
C GLN A 77 -20.31 5.46 4.19
N PRO A 78 -20.77 6.31 5.12
CA PRO A 78 -20.10 7.57 5.42
C PRO A 78 -18.71 7.30 6.02
N PHE A 79 -17.75 8.14 5.66
CA PHE A 79 -16.41 8.16 6.25
C PHE A 79 -15.91 9.60 6.29
N THR A 80 -15.61 10.10 7.49
CA THR A 80 -15.22 11.50 7.69
C THR A 80 -13.71 11.64 7.87
N PHE A 81 -13.20 12.84 7.68
CA PHE A 81 -11.77 13.14 7.89
C PHE A 81 -11.32 12.85 9.33
N ASP A 82 -12.12 13.23 10.31
CA ASP A 82 -11.85 12.97 11.72
C ASP A 82 -11.81 11.47 12.05
N GLN A 83 -12.64 10.66 11.38
CA GLN A 83 -12.52 9.20 11.44
C GLN A 83 -11.23 8.73 10.77
N ALA A 84 -10.82 9.31 9.63
CA ALA A 84 -9.57 8.98 8.97
C ALA A 84 -8.38 9.20 9.91
N PHE A 85 -8.30 10.37 10.53
CA PHE A 85 -7.22 10.74 11.45
C PHE A 85 -7.13 9.78 12.65
N ARG A 86 -8.25 9.54 13.34
CA ARG A 86 -8.28 8.60 14.48
C ARG A 86 -7.92 7.17 14.07
N ARG A 87 -8.40 6.72 12.90
CA ARG A 87 -8.10 5.38 12.40
C ARG A 87 -6.62 5.25 12.06
N THR A 88 -6.00 6.26 11.46
CA THR A 88 -4.58 6.27 11.13
C THR A 88 -3.73 6.03 12.37
N TRP A 89 -4.00 6.74 13.47
CA TRP A 89 -3.30 6.48 14.73
C TRP A 89 -3.60 5.11 15.34
N GLY A 90 -4.81 4.59 15.19
CA GLY A 90 -5.14 3.21 15.56
C GLY A 90 -4.43 2.15 14.71
N TYR A 91 -4.02 2.49 13.49
CA TYR A 91 -3.22 1.63 12.60
C TYR A 91 -1.71 1.76 12.85
N PHE A 92 -1.24 2.90 13.36
CA PHE A 92 0.17 3.25 13.50
C PHE A 92 1.00 2.11 14.11
N GLY A 93 0.68 1.65 15.33
CA GLY A 93 1.53 0.69 16.04
C GLY A 93 1.69 -0.66 15.34
N ARG A 94 0.68 -1.12 14.58
CA ARG A 94 0.77 -2.40 13.84
C ARG A 94 1.53 -2.25 12.52
N PHE A 95 1.36 -1.13 11.84
CA PHE A 95 2.09 -0.84 10.61
C PHE A 95 3.55 -0.48 10.86
N PHE A 96 3.84 0.26 11.93
CA PHE A 96 5.21 0.51 12.38
C PHE A 96 5.97 -0.81 12.61
N ARG A 97 5.34 -1.79 13.28
CA ARG A 97 5.94 -3.12 13.45
C ARG A 97 6.14 -3.86 12.13
N LEU A 98 5.24 -3.68 11.16
CA LEU A 98 5.41 -4.25 9.83
C LEU A 98 6.61 -3.63 9.12
N GLU A 99 6.81 -2.31 9.21
CA GLU A 99 7.99 -1.63 8.67
C GLU A 99 9.30 -2.15 9.26
N LEU A 100 9.34 -2.45 10.56
CA LEU A 100 10.52 -3.09 11.16
C LEU A 100 10.84 -4.46 10.53
N PHE A 101 9.81 -5.24 10.19
CA PHE A 101 10.02 -6.50 9.47
C PHE A 101 10.48 -6.26 8.02
N ILE A 102 9.97 -5.23 7.35
CA ILE A 102 10.34 -4.85 5.97
C ILE A 102 11.77 -4.28 5.91
N ALA A 103 12.22 -3.57 6.94
CA ALA A 103 13.58 -3.02 6.99
C ALA A 103 14.65 -4.11 6.84
N THR A 104 14.37 -5.33 7.28
CA THR A 104 15.29 -6.47 7.18
C THR A 104 15.59 -6.88 5.73
N PRO A 105 14.60 -7.28 4.89
CA PRO A 105 14.87 -7.60 3.49
C PRO A 105 15.42 -6.40 2.71
N VAL A 106 15.04 -5.16 3.04
CA VAL A 106 15.63 -3.95 2.42
C VAL A 106 17.13 -3.87 2.70
N ALA A 107 17.54 -4.02 3.97
CA ALA A 107 18.95 -4.02 4.35
C ALA A 107 19.71 -5.17 3.69
N VAL A 108 19.10 -6.35 3.57
CA VAL A 108 19.68 -7.51 2.88
C VAL A 108 19.87 -7.22 1.38
N GLY A 109 18.86 -6.68 0.69
CA GLY A 109 18.96 -6.33 -0.73
C GLY A 109 20.05 -5.29 -0.99
N ALA A 110 20.10 -4.24 -0.16
CA ALA A 110 21.14 -3.23 -0.22
C ALA A 110 22.54 -3.83 0.01
N GLY A 111 22.68 -4.67 1.04
CA GLY A 111 23.94 -5.32 1.40
C GLY A 111 24.43 -6.28 0.30
N VAL A 112 23.55 -7.12 -0.24
CA VAL A 112 23.88 -8.04 -1.33
C VAL A 112 24.27 -7.27 -2.59
N GLY A 113 23.47 -6.27 -2.99
CA GLY A 113 23.76 -5.43 -4.15
C GLY A 113 25.12 -4.74 -4.04
N TRP A 114 25.43 -4.20 -2.86
CA TRP A 114 26.73 -3.59 -2.58
C TRP A 114 27.87 -4.61 -2.58
N LEU A 115 27.71 -5.77 -1.95
CA LEU A 115 28.77 -6.77 -1.83
C LEU A 115 29.16 -7.37 -3.19
N VAL A 116 28.18 -7.57 -4.08
CA VAL A 116 28.39 -8.17 -5.41
C VAL A 116 29.09 -7.21 -6.36
N SER A 117 28.67 -5.95 -6.44
CA SER A 117 29.21 -5.03 -7.45
C SER A 117 30.20 -4.01 -6.91
N ARG A 118 30.14 -3.67 -5.61
CA ARG A 118 30.86 -2.55 -4.97
C ARG A 118 30.61 -1.20 -5.67
N THR A 119 29.48 -1.06 -6.36
CA THR A 119 29.08 0.15 -7.09
C THR A 119 27.71 0.63 -6.65
N PHE A 120 27.46 1.93 -6.88
CA PHE A 120 26.13 2.51 -6.67
C PHE A 120 25.06 1.82 -7.54
N LEU A 121 25.42 1.37 -8.74
CA LEU A 121 24.52 0.63 -9.62
C LEU A 121 24.06 -0.69 -8.99
N GLY A 122 24.95 -1.47 -8.36
CA GLY A 122 24.52 -2.72 -7.72
C GLY A 122 23.68 -2.48 -6.46
N LEU A 123 23.97 -1.45 -5.67
CA LEU A 123 23.10 -1.00 -4.58
C LEU A 123 21.70 -0.67 -5.10
N TYR A 124 21.63 0.12 -6.17
CA TYR A 124 20.37 0.50 -6.81
C TYR A 124 19.60 -0.73 -7.28
N LEU A 125 20.23 -1.63 -8.04
CA LEU A 125 19.61 -2.86 -8.53
C LEU A 125 19.12 -3.77 -7.39
N GLY A 126 19.90 -3.92 -6.31
CA GLY A 126 19.53 -4.70 -5.13
C GLY A 126 18.30 -4.13 -4.41
N LEU A 127 18.26 -2.80 -4.24
CA LEU A 127 17.10 -2.10 -3.68
C LEU A 127 15.87 -2.21 -4.57
N THR A 128 16.02 -2.03 -5.89
CA THR A 128 14.91 -2.19 -6.85
C THR A 128 14.34 -3.60 -6.82
N ALA A 129 15.18 -4.63 -6.81
CA ALA A 129 14.73 -6.01 -6.74
C ALA A 129 13.91 -6.28 -5.47
N VAL A 130 14.39 -5.81 -4.32
CA VAL A 130 13.64 -5.94 -3.07
C VAL A 130 12.36 -5.11 -3.07
N ALA A 131 12.37 -3.89 -3.62
CA ALA A 131 11.18 -3.06 -3.73
C ALA A 131 10.07 -3.76 -4.52
N ILE A 132 10.41 -4.41 -5.65
CA ILE A 132 9.45 -5.18 -6.46
C ILE A 132 8.85 -6.34 -5.66
N LEU A 133 9.70 -7.10 -4.95
CA LEU A 133 9.24 -8.23 -4.13
C LEU A 133 8.34 -7.78 -2.97
N LEU A 134 8.70 -6.66 -2.34
CA LEU A 134 7.91 -6.08 -1.27
C LEU A 134 6.59 -5.53 -1.79
N ASP A 135 6.56 -4.82 -2.91
CA ASP A 135 5.33 -4.31 -3.52
C ASP A 135 4.33 -5.46 -3.79
N PHE A 136 4.84 -6.54 -4.39
CA PHE A 136 4.06 -7.76 -4.61
C PHE A 136 3.56 -8.39 -3.31
N ALA A 137 4.44 -8.61 -2.32
CA ALA A 137 4.05 -9.24 -1.07
C ALA A 137 3.09 -8.36 -0.24
N LEU A 138 3.34 -7.06 -0.17
CA LEU A 138 2.57 -6.10 0.59
C LEU A 138 1.17 -5.87 0.01
N THR A 139 0.96 -6.15 -1.28
CA THR A 139 -0.37 -6.22 -1.89
C THR A 139 -1.30 -7.16 -1.10
N PHE A 140 -0.77 -8.30 -0.59
CA PHE A 140 -1.54 -9.27 0.19
C PHE A 140 -1.44 -9.05 1.71
N VAL A 141 -0.26 -8.67 2.21
CA VAL A 141 -0.02 -8.53 3.66
C VAL A 141 -0.75 -7.32 4.25
N THR A 142 -0.80 -6.21 3.51
CA THR A 142 -1.40 -4.97 4.01
C THR A 142 -2.89 -5.09 4.32
N PRO A 143 -3.76 -5.64 3.45
CA PRO A 143 -5.17 -5.86 3.80
C PRO A 143 -5.35 -6.86 4.95
N ALA A 144 -4.51 -7.90 5.06
CA ALA A 144 -4.52 -8.81 6.19
C ALA A 144 -4.24 -8.08 7.52
N LEU A 145 -3.25 -7.19 7.53
CA LEU A 145 -2.94 -6.35 8.69
C LEU A 145 -4.03 -5.29 8.95
N ALA A 146 -4.69 -4.82 7.91
CA ALA A 146 -5.70 -3.78 8.04
C ALA A 146 -7.00 -4.33 8.66
N PHE A 147 -7.42 -5.53 8.22
CA PHE A 147 -8.77 -6.05 8.46
C PHE A 147 -8.84 -7.37 9.23
N SER A 148 -7.77 -8.17 9.27
CA SER A 148 -7.84 -9.54 9.82
C SER A 148 -7.10 -9.71 11.15
N THR A 149 -5.94 -9.05 11.34
CA THR A 149 -5.17 -9.15 12.59
C THR A 149 -4.56 -7.81 13.00
N ARG A 150 -4.13 -7.73 14.26
CA ARG A 150 -3.33 -6.62 14.80
C ARG A 150 -1.83 -6.92 14.85
N ARG A 151 -1.42 -8.15 14.53
CA ARG A 151 -0.03 -8.62 14.64
C ARG A 151 0.63 -8.67 13.27
N ALA A 152 1.70 -7.90 13.08
CA ALA A 152 2.44 -7.83 11.81
C ALA A 152 2.95 -9.19 11.33
N LYS A 153 3.51 -10.00 12.23
CA LYS A 153 3.98 -11.37 11.91
C LYS A 153 2.86 -12.28 11.39
N GLU A 154 1.68 -12.21 12.01
CA GLU A 154 0.52 -12.99 11.57
C GLU A 154 -0.01 -12.48 10.23
N ALA A 155 -0.02 -11.17 10.00
CA ALA A 155 -0.40 -10.59 8.72
C ALA A 155 0.56 -10.99 7.59
N LEU A 156 1.88 -10.99 7.85
CA LEU A 156 2.89 -11.51 6.92
C LEU A 156 2.61 -12.98 6.58
N ALA A 157 2.41 -13.82 7.59
CA ALA A 157 2.12 -15.23 7.38
C ALA A 157 0.82 -15.44 6.59
N MET A 158 -0.24 -14.68 6.89
CA MET A 158 -1.50 -14.76 6.15
C MET A 158 -1.34 -14.30 4.70
N GLY A 159 -0.76 -13.12 4.48
CA GLY A 159 -0.57 -12.58 3.13
C GLY A 159 0.29 -13.49 2.24
N LEU A 160 1.40 -14.01 2.77
CA LEU A 160 2.27 -14.93 2.01
C LEU A 160 1.58 -16.27 1.70
N ARG A 161 0.72 -16.77 2.59
CA ARG A 161 -0.08 -17.98 2.33
C ARG A 161 -1.16 -17.77 1.27
N MET A 162 -1.65 -16.54 1.10
CA MET A 162 -2.65 -16.21 0.08
C MET A 162 -2.06 -16.10 -1.32
N ILE A 163 -0.76 -15.80 -1.45
CA ILE A 163 -0.12 -15.59 -2.76
C ILE A 163 -0.40 -16.74 -3.72
N PRO A 164 -0.11 -18.03 -3.41
CA PRO A 164 -0.24 -19.11 -4.38
C PRO A 164 -1.66 -19.29 -4.94
N SER A 165 -2.69 -18.99 -4.16
CA SER A 165 -4.09 -19.16 -4.56
C SER A 165 -4.70 -17.92 -5.20
N GLU A 166 -4.31 -16.72 -4.77
CA GLU A 166 -4.95 -15.47 -5.18
C GLU A 166 -4.15 -14.69 -6.23
N TRP A 167 -2.84 -14.93 -6.38
CA TRP A 167 -2.01 -14.16 -7.32
C TRP A 167 -2.50 -14.15 -8.77
N PRO A 168 -3.06 -15.23 -9.36
CA PRO A 168 -3.48 -15.19 -10.75
C PRO A 168 -4.65 -14.24 -10.97
N ARG A 169 -5.54 -14.12 -9.96
CA ARG A 169 -6.68 -13.20 -9.98
C ARG A 169 -6.26 -11.77 -9.65
N ALA A 170 -5.29 -11.62 -8.77
CA ALA A 170 -4.73 -10.33 -8.37
C ALA A 170 -3.69 -9.76 -9.34
N ALA A 171 -3.29 -10.51 -10.38
CA ALA A 171 -2.16 -10.16 -11.25
C ALA A 171 -2.26 -8.76 -11.86
N LEU A 172 -3.45 -8.35 -12.32
CA LEU A 172 -3.66 -7.01 -12.85
C LEU A 172 -3.52 -5.93 -11.79
N TYR A 173 -3.95 -6.19 -10.55
CA TYR A 173 -3.84 -5.24 -9.44
C TYR A 173 -2.39 -5.05 -9.00
N VAL A 174 -1.58 -6.12 -9.03
CA VAL A 174 -0.14 -6.07 -8.75
C VAL A 174 0.60 -5.19 -9.76
N LEU A 175 0.14 -5.11 -11.00
CA LEU A 175 0.75 -4.27 -12.03
C LEU A 175 0.37 -2.80 -11.91
N VAL A 176 -0.67 -2.45 -11.14
CA VAL A 176 -1.14 -1.06 -11.03
C VAL A 176 -0.07 -0.13 -10.45
N PRO A 177 0.59 -0.42 -9.31
CA PRO A 177 1.63 0.45 -8.77
C PRO A 177 2.80 0.72 -9.74
N PRO A 178 3.46 -0.28 -10.35
CA PRO A 178 4.56 -0.01 -11.27
C PRO A 178 4.09 0.72 -12.53
N LEU A 179 2.90 0.41 -13.07
CA LEU A 179 2.36 1.13 -14.21
C LEU A 179 2.03 2.59 -13.88
N ALA A 180 1.50 2.86 -12.68
CA ALA A 180 1.24 4.23 -12.22
C ALA A 180 2.54 5.04 -12.11
N ILE A 181 3.61 4.45 -11.58
CA ILE A 181 4.94 5.09 -11.50
C ILE A 181 5.47 5.40 -12.90
N LEU A 182 5.42 4.44 -13.83
CA LEU A 182 5.88 4.65 -15.20
C LEU A 182 5.07 5.72 -15.93
N LEU A 183 3.75 5.75 -15.71
CA LEU A 183 2.86 6.75 -16.29
C LEU A 183 3.16 8.15 -15.75
N VAL A 184 3.36 8.30 -14.43
CA VAL A 184 3.78 9.57 -13.83
C VAL A 184 5.14 10.00 -14.37
N ALA A 185 6.13 9.11 -14.45
CA ALA A 185 7.46 9.40 -14.99
C ALA A 185 7.43 9.81 -16.47
N HIS A 186 6.42 9.37 -17.23
CA HIS A 186 6.26 9.77 -18.63
C HIS A 186 5.50 11.10 -18.79
N LEU A 187 4.59 11.42 -17.87
CA LEU A 187 3.74 12.61 -17.94
C LEU A 187 4.35 13.83 -17.23
N VAL A 188 5.23 13.61 -16.25
CA VAL A 188 5.95 14.66 -15.52
C VAL A 188 7.36 14.77 -16.12
N PRO A 189 7.66 15.82 -16.90
CA PRO A 189 8.97 16.03 -17.52
C PRO A 189 10.08 16.36 -16.51
#